data_AF-A0A1I4MFA4-F1
#
_entry.id   AF-A0A1I4MFA4-F1
#
_cell.length_a   1.000
_cell.length_b   1.000
_cell.length_c   1.000
_cell.angle_alpha   90.00
_cell.angle_beta   90.00
_cell.angle_gamma   90.00
#
_symmetry.space_group_name_H-M   'P 1'
#
loop_
_entity.id
_entity.type
_entity.pdbx_description
1 polymer ?
#
loop_
_entity_poly.entity_id
_entity_poly.type
_entity_poly.pdbx_seq_one_letter_code
_entity_poly.pdbx_strand_id
1 'polypeptide(L)'
;MSHKGNFKRLTLVATIATLVMLTVGLMMVYLGSRMAGGIDGYGQLLKSAAPAFLAWRLLMYALLVLAWMGQLRKRVVRWLKEDADGGAESLARLHRLECAVVMLAVVVEMYNLYAAWGHT
;
A
#
# COMPACT_ATOMS: atom_id res chain seq x y z
N MET A 1 -8.36 23.27 -23.71
CA MET A 1 -9.19 23.03 -22.51
C MET A 1 -9.35 21.53 -22.26
N SER A 2 -8.36 20.84 -21.65
CA SER A 2 -8.47 19.41 -21.31
C SER A 2 -7.58 19.03 -20.11
N HIS A 3 -7.44 19.93 -19.12
CA HIS A 3 -6.62 19.66 -17.92
C HIS A 3 -7.49 19.38 -16.68
N LYS A 4 -8.71 19.95 -16.61
CA LYS A 4 -9.64 19.78 -15.46
C LYS A 4 -10.35 18.41 -15.40
N GLY A 5 -10.54 17.75 -16.55
CA GLY A 5 -11.26 16.47 -16.61
C GLY A 5 -10.47 15.29 -16.02
N ASN A 6 -9.16 15.27 -16.24
CA ASN A 6 -8.28 14.18 -15.76
C ASN A 6 -8.02 14.27 -14.26
N PHE A 7 -7.91 15.48 -13.71
CA PHE A 7 -7.73 15.68 -12.27
C PHE A 7 -8.91 15.14 -11.46
N LYS A 8 -10.16 15.43 -11.87
CA LYS A 8 -11.36 14.90 -11.21
C LYS A 8 -11.44 13.37 -11.24
N ARG A 9 -11.00 12.75 -12.35
CA ARG A 9 -10.95 11.28 -12.49
C ARG A 9 -9.88 10.66 -11.59
N LEU A 10 -8.69 11.25 -11.55
CA LEU A 10 -7.61 10.83 -10.66
C LEU A 10 -8.02 10.92 -9.18
N THR A 11 -8.62 12.04 -8.77
CA THR A 11 -9.11 12.20 -7.39
C THR A 11 -10.23 11.20 -7.08
N LEU A 12 -11.16 10.96 -8.01
CA LEU A 12 -12.23 9.98 -7.81
C LEU A 12 -11.68 8.57 -7.66
N VAL A 13 -10.73 8.17 -8.51
CA VAL A 13 -10.08 6.86 -8.44
C VAL A 13 -9.30 6.72 -7.12
N ALA A 14 -8.55 7.74 -6.70
CA ALA A 14 -7.83 7.72 -5.43
C ALA A 14 -8.78 7.60 -4.22
N THR A 15 -9.91 8.32 -4.24
CA THR A 15 -10.93 8.23 -3.20
C THR A 15 -11.57 6.85 -3.17
N ILE A 16 -11.96 6.29 -4.33
CA ILE A 16 -12.54 4.95 -4.40
C ILE A 16 -11.53 3.90 -3.91
N ALA A 17 -10.27 3.99 -4.34
CA ALA A 17 -9.23 3.08 -3.89
C ALA A 17 -9.03 3.15 -2.37
N THR A 18 -9.02 4.35 -1.80
CA THR A 18 -8.94 4.56 -0.35
C THR A 18 -10.14 3.95 0.37
N LEU A 19 -11.37 4.21 -0.12
CA LEU A 19 -12.58 3.66 0.47
C LEU A 19 -12.62 2.13 0.42
N VAL A 20 -12.23 1.55 -0.70
CA VAL A 20 -12.12 0.08 -0.86
C VAL A 20 -11.11 -0.46 0.13
N MET A 21 -9.93 0.15 0.24
CA MET A 21 -8.88 -0.29 1.16
C MET A 21 -9.33 -0.22 2.62
N LEU A 22 -9.99 0.86 3.03
CA LEU A 22 -10.59 0.99 4.36
C LEU A 22 -11.67 -0.07 4.61
N THR A 23 -12.56 -0.28 3.65
CA THR A 23 -13.66 -1.25 3.77
C THR A 23 -13.14 -2.66 3.90
N VAL A 24 -12.16 -3.05 3.08
CA VAL A 24 -11.50 -4.36 3.15
C VAL A 24 -10.79 -4.54 4.50
N GLY A 25 -10.08 -3.52 4.97
CA GLY A 25 -9.44 -3.54 6.29
C GLY A 25 -10.44 -3.75 7.42
N LEU A 26 -11.54 -3.01 7.43
CA LEU A 26 -12.61 -3.15 8.42
C LEU A 26 -13.28 -4.53 8.35
N MET A 27 -13.54 -5.05 7.15
CA MET A 27 -14.10 -6.40 6.98
C MET A 27 -13.17 -7.48 7.53
N MET A 28 -11.85 -7.38 7.29
CA MET A 28 -10.89 -8.34 7.86
C MET A 28 -10.88 -8.31 9.38
N VAL A 29 -10.89 -7.13 10.00
CA VAL A 29 -10.94 -7.00 11.47
C VAL A 29 -12.25 -7.56 12.02
N TYR A 30 -13.38 -7.25 11.38
CA TYR A 30 -14.68 -7.75 11.79
C TYR A 30 -14.77 -9.27 11.72
N LEU A 31 -14.37 -9.86 10.57
CA LEU A 31 -14.38 -11.30 10.37
C LEU A 31 -13.42 -12.01 11.34
N GLY A 32 -12.21 -11.49 11.49
CA GLY A 32 -11.23 -12.01 12.42
C GLY A 32 -11.73 -11.99 13.87
N SER A 33 -12.33 -10.87 14.30
CA SER A 33 -12.93 -10.72 15.63
C SER A 33 -14.08 -11.70 15.85
N ARG A 34 -14.93 -11.91 14.85
CA ARG A 34 -16.06 -12.84 14.93
C ARG A 34 -15.60 -14.30 15.02
N MET A 35 -14.57 -14.68 14.26
CA MET A 35 -14.02 -16.04 14.28
C MET A 35 -13.28 -16.35 15.57
N ALA A 36 -12.64 -15.35 16.17
CA ALA A 36 -11.86 -15.49 17.40
C ALA A 36 -12.69 -15.44 18.69
N GLY A 37 -14.02 -15.31 18.59
CA GLY A 37 -14.91 -15.23 19.76
C GLY A 37 -14.93 -13.86 20.45
N GLY A 38 -14.46 -12.80 19.78
CA GLY A 38 -14.39 -11.45 20.32
C GLY A 38 -13.08 -10.74 19.98
N ILE A 39 -13.00 -9.45 20.30
CA ILE A 39 -11.83 -8.61 19.98
C ILE A 39 -10.59 -9.02 20.80
N ASP A 40 -10.79 -9.50 22.03
CA ASP A 40 -9.72 -9.96 22.91
C ASP A 40 -9.10 -11.28 22.41
N GLY A 41 -9.96 -12.22 22.00
CA GLY A 41 -9.54 -13.48 21.38
C GLY A 41 -8.80 -13.24 20.06
N TYR A 42 -9.26 -12.26 19.28
CA TYR A 42 -8.59 -11.86 18.04
C TYR A 42 -7.23 -11.23 18.31
N GLY A 43 -7.12 -10.39 19.36
CA GLY A 43 -5.86 -9.82 19.81
C GLY A 43 -4.83 -10.89 20.23
N GLN A 44 -5.26 -11.95 20.92
CA GLN A 44 -4.38 -13.07 21.27
C GLN A 44 -3.95 -13.88 20.04
N LEU A 45 -4.87 -14.15 19.11
CA LEU A 45 -4.58 -14.81 17.84
C LEU A 45 -3.60 -14.00 16.98
N LEU A 46 -3.75 -12.67 16.95
CA LEU A 46 -2.83 -11.77 16.26
C LEU A 46 -1.43 -11.82 16.87
N LYS A 47 -1.33 -11.86 18.21
CA LYS A 47 -0.05 -11.98 18.91
C LYS A 47 0.64 -13.31 18.64
N SER A 48 -0.10 -14.43 18.68
CA SER A 48 0.47 -15.75 18.41
C SER A 48 0.82 -15.96 16.94
N ALA A 49 0.08 -15.35 16.02
CA ALA A 49 0.33 -15.40 14.58
C ALA A 49 1.21 -14.26 14.05
N ALA A 50 1.84 -13.46 14.92
CA ALA A 50 2.69 -12.33 14.54
C ALA A 50 3.69 -12.62 13.39
N PRO A 51 4.46 -13.74 13.40
CA PRO A 51 5.36 -14.05 12.29
C PRO A 51 4.64 -14.41 10.99
N ALA A 52 3.48 -15.07 11.05
CA ALA A 52 2.66 -15.36 9.87
C ALA A 52 2.09 -14.08 9.25
N PHE A 53 1.67 -13.11 10.09
CA PHE A 53 1.23 -11.80 9.63
C PHE A 53 2.35 -10.97 9.00
N LEU A 54 3.58 -11.11 9.49
CA LEU A 54 4.76 -10.50 8.84
C LEU A 54 4.97 -11.11 7.45
N ALA A 55 4.99 -12.44 7.34
CA ALA A 55 5.14 -13.14 6.06
C ALA A 55 4.05 -12.73 5.05
N TRP A 56 2.80 -12.63 5.52
CA TRP A 56 1.68 -12.15 4.72
C TRP A 56 1.91 -10.72 4.19
N ARG A 57 2.35 -9.80 5.06
CA ARG A 57 2.62 -8.41 4.67
C ARG A 57 3.75 -8.31 3.64
N LEU A 58 4.85 -9.04 3.86
CA LEU A 58 5.95 -9.10 2.89
C LEU A 58 5.51 -9.66 1.54
N LEU A 59 4.66 -10.69 1.53
CA LEU A 59 4.09 -11.25 0.30
C LEU A 59 3.20 -10.24 -0.40
N MET A 60 2.34 -9.52 0.32
CA MET A 60 1.51 -8.44 -0.23
C MET A 60 2.37 -7.31 -0.82
N TYR A 61 3.43 -6.87 -0.13
CA TYR A 61 4.36 -5.87 -0.64
C TYR A 61 5.07 -6.35 -1.91
N ALA A 62 5.52 -7.61 -1.95
CA ALA A 62 6.11 -8.20 -3.13
C ALA A 62 5.13 -8.22 -4.32
N LEU A 63 3.88 -8.64 -4.11
CA LEU A 63 2.85 -8.62 -5.15
C LEU A 63 2.55 -7.19 -5.64
N LEU A 64 2.50 -6.21 -4.73
CA LEU A 64 2.29 -4.80 -5.09
C LEU A 64 3.44 -4.27 -5.94
N VAL A 65 4.68 -4.58 -5.55
CA VAL A 65 5.90 -4.22 -6.28
C VAL A 65 5.92 -4.90 -7.66
N LEU A 66 5.53 -6.17 -7.76
CA LEU A 66 5.40 -6.88 -9.04
C LEU A 66 4.30 -6.27 -9.94
N ALA A 67 3.14 -5.94 -9.37
CA ALA A 67 2.05 -5.28 -10.09
C ALA A 67 2.48 -3.89 -10.60
N TRP A 68 3.22 -3.14 -9.77
CA TRP A 68 3.82 -1.86 -10.14
C TRP A 68 4.80 -2.02 -11.29
N MET A 69 5.82 -2.87 -11.13
CA MET A 69 6.85 -3.11 -12.15
C MET A 69 6.29 -3.65 -13.48
N GLY A 70 5.19 -4.40 -13.43
CA GLY A 70 4.55 -5.02 -14.58
C GLY A 70 3.92 -4.03 -15.57
N GLN A 71 2.67 -3.65 -15.31
CA GLN A 71 1.86 -2.86 -16.26
C GLN A 71 1.65 -1.42 -15.79
N LEU A 72 1.56 -1.18 -14.48
CA LEU A 72 1.22 0.12 -13.92
C LEU A 72 2.34 1.14 -14.15
N ARG A 73 3.58 0.80 -13.80
CA ARG A 73 4.75 1.66 -14.03
C ARG A 73 4.91 1.99 -15.51
N LYS A 74 4.75 1.00 -16.40
CA LYS A 74 4.84 1.21 -17.86
C LYS A 74 3.80 2.20 -18.37
N ARG A 75 2.57 2.12 -17.86
CA ARG A 75 1.50 3.08 -18.21
C ARG A 75 1.81 4.48 -17.69
N VAL A 76 2.24 4.61 -16.44
CA VAL A 76 2.60 5.90 -15.83
C VAL A 76 3.78 6.55 -16.55
N VAL A 77 4.84 5.79 -16.85
CA VAL A 77 6.01 6.27 -17.59
C VAL A 77 5.63 6.71 -19.01
N ARG A 78 4.73 5.99 -19.69
CA ARG A 78 4.24 6.39 -21.03
C ARG A 78 3.50 7.72 -20.96
N TRP A 79 2.58 7.86 -20.02
CA TRP A 79 1.86 9.12 -19.77
C TRP A 79 2.81 10.29 -19.46
N LEU A 80 3.84 10.05 -18.63
CA LEU A 80 4.82 11.08 -18.28
C LEU A 80 5.72 11.51 -19.46
N LYS A 81 5.92 10.65 -20.46
CA LYS A 81 6.69 10.97 -21.67
C LYS A 81 5.91 11.80 -22.69
N GLU A 82 4.58 11.83 -22.59
CA GLU A 82 3.71 12.66 -23.45
C GLU A 82 3.70 14.14 -23.00
N ASP A 83 4.36 14.46 -21.87
CA ASP A 83 4.50 15.81 -21.34
C ASP A 83 5.58 16.63 -22.11
N ALA A 84 5.39 17.94 -22.19
CA ALA A 84 6.08 18.83 -23.15
C ALA A 84 7.62 18.81 -23.10
N ASP A 85 8.21 18.46 -21.95
CA ASP A 85 9.68 18.43 -21.72
C ASP A 85 10.30 17.03 -21.87
N GLY A 86 9.57 16.07 -22.48
CA GLY A 86 10.05 14.69 -22.62
C GLY A 86 10.07 13.89 -21.31
N GLY A 87 9.53 14.45 -20.23
CA GLY A 87 9.25 13.77 -18.96
C GLY A 87 10.44 13.51 -18.04
N ALA A 88 11.63 14.05 -18.32
CA ALA A 88 12.84 13.74 -17.54
C ALA A 88 12.72 14.10 -16.05
N GLU A 89 12.21 15.30 -15.73
CA GLU A 89 12.05 15.73 -14.33
C GLU A 89 10.94 14.95 -13.61
N SER A 90 9.83 14.69 -14.31
CA SER A 90 8.71 13.91 -13.78
C SER A 90 9.09 12.46 -13.50
N LEU A 91 9.96 11.86 -14.33
CA LEU A 91 10.53 10.53 -14.09
C LEU A 91 11.48 10.52 -12.88
N ALA A 92 12.31 11.55 -12.70
CA ALA A 92 13.17 11.67 -11.51
C ALA A 92 12.33 11.82 -10.23
N ARG A 93 11.24 12.61 -10.26
CA ARG A 93 10.28 12.72 -9.16
C ARG A 93 9.58 11.39 -8.88
N LEU A 94 9.14 10.67 -9.92
CA LEU A 94 8.53 9.36 -9.77
C LEU A 94 9.47 8.38 -9.08
N HIS A 95 10.75 8.35 -9.47
CA HIS A 95 11.72 7.46 -8.85
C HIS A 95 11.97 7.79 -7.37
N ARG A 96 12.04 9.09 -7.02
CA ARG A 96 12.11 9.51 -5.61
C ARG A 96 10.89 9.07 -4.81
N LEU A 97 9.70 9.14 -5.40
CA LEU A 97 8.46 8.66 -4.77
C LEU A 97 8.46 7.13 -4.62
N GLU A 98 8.90 6.39 -5.64
CA GLU A 98 9.08 4.93 -5.55
C GLU A 98 9.99 4.57 -4.36
N CYS A 99 11.15 5.22 -4.24
CA CYS A 99 12.07 5.03 -3.11
C CYS A 99 11.45 5.44 -1.77
N ALA A 100 10.76 6.58 -1.71
CA ALA A 100 10.13 7.05 -0.48
C ALA A 100 9.06 6.08 0.04
N VAL A 101 8.26 5.49 -0.84
CA VAL A 101 7.25 4.49 -0.46
C VAL A 101 7.90 3.21 0.05
N VAL A 102 8.97 2.73 -0.59
CA VAL A 102 9.72 1.56 -0.12
C VAL A 102 10.35 1.84 1.24
N MET A 103 10.98 2.99 1.42
CA MET A 103 11.57 3.39 2.70
C MET A 103 10.52 3.50 3.80
N LEU A 104 9.36 4.08 3.50
CA LEU A 104 8.25 4.16 4.45
C LEU A 104 7.76 2.76 4.86
N ALA A 105 7.61 1.84 3.91
CA ALA A 105 7.24 0.46 4.20
C ALA A 105 8.26 -0.23 5.12
N VAL A 106 9.56 -0.03 4.87
CA VAL A 106 10.63 -0.57 5.72
C VAL A 106 10.57 0.01 7.14
N VAL A 107 10.37 1.34 7.28
CA VAL A 107 10.26 1.98 8.60
C VAL A 107 9.04 1.48 9.37
N VAL A 108 7.88 1.37 8.71
CA VAL A 108 6.65 0.85 9.30
C VAL A 108 6.85 -0.59 9.77
N GLU A 109 7.48 -1.43 8.96
CA GLU A 109 7.76 -2.80 9.36
C GLU A 109 8.76 -2.85 10.51
N MET A 110 9.84 -2.06 10.48
CA MET A 110 10.81 -2.00 11.57
C MET A 110 10.14 -1.59 12.90
N TYR A 111 9.23 -0.61 12.86
CA TYR A 111 8.41 -0.23 14.01
C TYR A 111 7.51 -1.38 14.50
N ASN A 112 6.85 -2.08 13.58
CA ASN A 112 5.99 -3.21 13.93
C ASN A 112 6.79 -4.39 14.50
N LEU A 113 7.98 -4.67 13.98
CA LEU A 113 8.90 -5.68 14.52
C LEU A 113 9.32 -5.30 15.94
N TYR A 114 9.70 -4.03 16.15
CA TYR A 114 10.06 -3.51 17.46
C TYR A 114 8.89 -3.57 18.45
N ALA A 115 7.67 -3.22 18.03
CA ALA A 115 6.49 -3.30 18.89
C ALA A 115 6.13 -4.75 19.23
N ALA A 116 6.30 -5.69 18.29
CA ALA A 116 5.97 -7.10 18.49
C ALA A 116 7.02 -7.85 19.35
N TRP A 117 8.30 -7.49 19.23
CA TRP A 117 9.42 -8.21 19.87
C TRP A 117 10.25 -7.40 20.87
N GLY A 118 10.10 -6.07 20.92
CA GLY A 118 10.81 -5.20 21.88
C GLY A 118 10.25 -5.23 23.30
N HIS A 119 9.21 -6.05 23.56
CA HIS A 119 8.61 -6.28 24.88
C HIS A 119 8.80 -7.73 25.39
N THR A 120 9.77 -8.48 24.85
CA THR A 120 10.32 -9.70 25.49
C THR A 120 11.61 -9.36 26.21
#